data_AF-A0A7S3M6S5-F1
#
_entry.id   AF-A0A7S3M6S5-F1
#
_cell.length_a   1.000
_cell.length_b   1.000
_cell.length_c   1.000
_cell.angle_alpha   90.00
_cell.angle_beta   90.00
_cell.angle_gamma   90.00
#
_symmetry.space_group_name_H-M   'P 1'
#
loop_
_entity.id
_entity.type
_entity.pdbx_description
1 polymer ?
#
loop_
_entity_poly.entity_id
_entity_poly.type
_entity_poly.pdbx_seq_one_letter_code
_entity_poly.pdbx_strand_id
1 'polypeptide(L)'
;LGPTDPATAPADSLRGGIFANWKELGLTSEPDVGDNGVHASASPFEALAERMNWLEMAMEDDPFGKALLARGLPKARIETWAKDAQVLLESKQKGSIFDALEDMD
;
A
#
# COMPACT_ATOMS: atom_id res chain seq x y z
N LEU A 1 4.35 7.35 -8.46
CA LEU A 1 5.49 6.39 -8.44
C LEU A 1 5.91 5.95 -9.85
N GLY A 2 4.94 5.67 -10.73
CA GLY A 2 5.14 4.88 -11.94
C GLY A 2 4.50 3.49 -11.77
N PRO A 3 4.19 2.76 -12.85
CA PRO A 3 3.65 1.40 -12.78
C PRO A 3 4.58 0.47 -11.99
N THR A 4 4.03 -0.64 -11.47
CA THR A 4 4.78 -1.59 -10.62
C THR A 4 5.94 -2.24 -11.36
N ASP A 5 5.78 -2.51 -12.66
CA ASP A 5 6.88 -2.94 -13.54
C ASP A 5 7.72 -1.72 -13.97
N PRO A 6 8.97 -1.56 -13.46
CA PRO A 6 9.80 -0.42 -13.78
C PRO A 6 10.23 -0.37 -15.24
N ALA A 7 10.27 -1.50 -15.94
CA ALA A 7 10.67 -1.56 -17.35
C ALA A 7 9.66 -0.88 -18.29
N THR A 8 8.42 -0.71 -17.83
CA THR A 8 7.35 0.00 -18.55
C THR A 8 7.06 1.39 -17.98
N ALA A 9 7.79 1.81 -16.95
CA ALA A 9 7.54 3.05 -16.25
C ALA A 9 8.02 4.28 -17.06
N PRO A 10 7.25 5.38 -17.09
CA PRO A 10 7.71 6.64 -17.67
C PRO A 10 9.02 7.11 -17.04
N ALA A 11 9.94 7.63 -17.84
CA ALA A 11 11.27 8.04 -17.36
C ALA A 11 11.23 9.21 -16.35
N ASP A 12 10.15 9.99 -16.33
CA ASP A 12 9.89 11.06 -15.38
C ASP A 12 9.19 10.59 -14.09
N SER A 13 8.88 9.30 -13.98
CA SER A 13 8.39 8.67 -12.75
C SER A 13 9.55 8.23 -11.85
N LEU A 14 9.29 8.09 -10.54
CA LEU A 14 10.32 7.63 -9.59
C LEU A 14 10.85 6.23 -9.95
N ARG A 15 9.96 5.28 -10.27
CA ARG A 15 10.36 3.92 -10.68
C ARG A 15 11.13 3.92 -12.00
N GLY A 16 10.72 4.72 -12.97
CA GLY A 16 11.45 4.86 -14.24
C GLY A 16 12.83 5.50 -14.06
N GLY A 17 12.95 6.51 -13.20
CA GLY A 17 14.23 7.12 -12.85
C GLY A 17 15.17 6.15 -12.11
N ILE A 18 14.66 5.36 -11.18
CA ILE A 18 15.44 4.31 -10.48
C ILE A 18 15.87 3.24 -11.48
N PHE A 19 14.96 2.77 -12.34
CA PHE A 19 15.27 1.79 -13.38
C PHE A 19 16.33 2.30 -14.37
N ALA A 20 16.26 3.56 -14.79
CA ALA A 20 17.27 4.12 -15.71
C ALA A 20 18.68 4.20 -15.08
N ASN A 21 18.77 4.40 -13.75
CA ASN A 21 20.02 4.69 -13.05
C ASN A 21 20.40 3.64 -11.99
N TRP A 22 19.82 2.44 -12.01
CA TRP A 22 19.93 1.48 -10.91
C TRP A 22 21.38 1.11 -10.54
N LYS A 23 22.26 1.01 -11.55
CA LYS A 23 23.69 0.75 -11.34
C LYS A 23 24.41 1.91 -10.64
N GLU A 24 24.08 3.14 -11.03
CA GLU A 24 24.65 4.35 -10.42
C GLU A 24 24.15 4.54 -8.98
N LEU A 25 22.91 4.11 -8.72
CA LEU A 25 22.32 4.04 -7.38
C LEU A 25 22.88 2.90 -6.52
N GLY A 26 23.74 2.04 -7.08
CA GLY A 26 24.38 0.94 -6.35
C GLY A 26 23.51 -0.28 -6.12
N LEU A 27 22.40 -0.43 -6.86
CA LEU A 27 21.57 -1.63 -6.80
C LEU A 27 22.30 -2.84 -7.41
N THR A 28 22.10 -4.02 -6.82
CA THR A 28 22.81 -5.25 -7.21
C THR A 28 22.24 -5.91 -8.45
N SER A 29 20.99 -5.61 -8.78
CA SER A 29 20.24 -6.16 -9.90
C SER A 29 19.36 -5.10 -10.53
N GLU A 30 19.00 -5.34 -11.78
CA GLU A 30 17.99 -4.55 -12.46
C GLU A 30 16.65 -4.65 -11.71
N PRO A 31 15.97 -3.53 -11.41
CA PRO A 31 14.67 -3.55 -10.74
C PRO A 31 13.62 -4.33 -11.52
N ASP A 32 12.80 -5.09 -10.81
CA ASP A 32 11.66 -5.84 -11.36
C ASP A 32 10.36 -5.51 -10.61
N VAL A 33 9.30 -6.28 -10.85
CA VAL A 33 7.98 -6.07 -10.24
C VAL A 33 8.03 -6.24 -8.70
N GLY A 34 8.89 -7.11 -8.18
CA GLY A 34 9.06 -7.33 -6.74
C GLY A 34 9.99 -6.31 -6.10
N ASP A 35 11.10 -5.99 -6.76
CA ASP A 35 12.13 -5.06 -6.28
C ASP A 35 12.19 -3.78 -7.13
N ASN A 36 11.09 -3.01 -7.14
CA ASN A 36 10.94 -1.79 -7.95
C ASN A 36 11.47 -0.49 -7.30
N GLY A 37 12.24 -0.63 -6.22
CA GLY A 37 12.96 0.46 -5.57
C GLY A 37 12.16 1.40 -4.66
N VAL A 38 10.83 1.49 -4.81
CA VAL A 38 9.98 2.33 -3.96
C VAL A 38 8.62 1.69 -3.67
N HIS A 39 8.24 1.74 -2.40
CA HIS A 39 6.92 1.34 -1.90
C HIS A 39 6.04 2.57 -1.66
N ALA A 40 4.74 2.46 -1.94
CA ALA A 40 3.69 3.32 -1.40
C ALA A 40 2.42 2.50 -1.20
N SER A 41 1.63 2.88 -0.22
CA SER A 41 0.33 2.27 0.06
C SER A 41 -0.59 2.35 -1.16
N ALA A 42 -1.28 1.26 -1.50
CA ALA A 42 -2.15 1.20 -2.66
C ALA A 42 -3.58 1.70 -2.39
N SER A 43 -3.92 1.94 -1.11
CA SER A 43 -5.20 2.46 -0.66
C SER A 43 -5.08 3.32 0.61
N PRO A 44 -6.09 4.17 0.95
CA PRO A 44 -6.11 4.87 2.24
C PRO A 44 -6.09 3.93 3.45
N PHE A 45 -6.66 2.72 3.30
CA PHE A 45 -6.71 1.72 4.37
C PHE A 45 -5.35 1.08 4.63
N GLU A 46 -4.62 0.71 3.58
CA GLU A 46 -3.22 0.28 3.72
C GLU A 46 -2.34 1.40 4.28
N ALA A 47 -2.58 2.64 3.86
CA ALA A 47 -1.81 3.77 4.36
C ALA A 47 -2.00 3.96 5.88
N LEU A 48 -3.22 3.72 6.40
CA LEU A 48 -3.46 3.65 7.85
C LEU A 48 -2.67 2.50 8.50
N ALA A 49 -2.77 1.29 7.96
CA ALA A 49 -2.09 0.11 8.50
C ALA A 49 -0.55 0.29 8.54
N GLU A 50 0.02 0.85 7.47
CA GLU A 50 1.45 1.14 7.37
C GLU A 50 1.89 2.23 8.35
N ARG A 51 1.14 3.32 8.49
CA ARG A 51 1.48 4.36 9.49
C ARG A 51 1.39 3.83 10.92
N MET A 52 0.42 2.97 11.22
CA MET A 52 0.35 2.28 12.51
C MET A 52 1.58 1.39 12.75
N ASN A 53 2.03 0.65 11.72
CA ASN A 53 3.15 -0.29 11.86
C ASN A 53 4.53 0.39 11.87
N TRP A 54 4.77 1.37 10.99
CA TRP A 54 6.09 1.97 10.78
C TRP A 54 6.35 3.20 11.65
N LEU A 55 5.31 3.97 11.96
CA LEU A 55 5.43 5.23 12.71
C LEU A 55 4.84 5.14 14.12
N GLU A 56 4.36 3.95 14.52
CA GLU A 56 3.64 3.72 15.77
C GLU A 56 2.47 4.70 15.97
N MET A 57 1.91 5.23 14.87
CA MET A 57 0.81 6.19 14.92
C MET A 57 -0.44 5.49 15.44
N ALA A 58 -1.06 6.04 16.48
CA ALA A 58 -2.34 5.54 16.94
C ALA A 58 -3.41 5.75 15.86
N MET A 59 -4.29 4.75 15.68
CA MET A 59 -5.43 4.84 14.75
C MET A 59 -6.31 6.07 15.04
N GLU A 60 -6.43 6.42 16.31
CA GLU A 60 -7.17 7.59 16.79
C GLU A 60 -6.51 8.92 16.46
N ASP A 61 -5.24 8.93 16.06
CA ASP A 61 -4.49 10.12 15.66
C ASP A 61 -4.39 10.26 14.14
N ASP A 62 -4.51 9.14 13.42
CA ASP A 62 -4.53 9.08 11.97
C ASP A 62 -5.81 9.72 11.37
N PRO A 63 -5.71 10.59 10.33
CA PRO A 63 -6.89 11.20 9.72
C PRO A 63 -7.92 10.19 9.16
N PHE A 64 -7.45 9.11 8.54
CA PHE A 64 -8.33 8.08 7.98
C PHE A 64 -8.87 7.16 9.08
N GLY A 65 -8.01 6.75 10.02
CA GLY A 65 -8.42 6.00 11.21
C GLY A 65 -9.52 6.70 12.01
N LYS A 66 -9.36 8.01 12.28
CA LYS A 66 -10.41 8.86 12.88
C LYS A 66 -11.72 8.81 12.10
N ALA A 67 -11.66 8.90 10.77
CA ALA A 67 -12.84 8.87 9.93
C ALA A 67 -13.57 7.52 10.02
N LEU A 68 -12.84 6.39 10.00
CA LEU A 68 -13.43 5.06 10.15
C LEU A 68 -14.11 4.90 11.51
N LEU A 69 -13.45 5.31 12.59
CA LEU A 69 -14.00 5.26 13.94
C LEU A 69 -15.25 6.16 14.08
N ALA A 70 -15.22 7.36 13.51
CA ALA A 70 -16.36 8.28 13.51
C ALA A 70 -17.58 7.73 12.72
N ARG A 71 -17.34 6.85 11.74
CA ARG A 71 -18.39 6.11 11.02
C ARG A 71 -18.88 4.86 11.77
N GLY A 72 -18.38 4.62 12.98
CA GLY A 72 -18.82 3.53 13.84
C GLY A 72 -18.16 2.18 13.57
N LEU A 73 -17.08 2.13 12.79
CA LEU A 73 -16.32 0.89 12.65
C LEU A 73 -15.64 0.57 13.98
N PRO A 74 -15.81 -0.66 14.53
CA PRO A 74 -15.14 -1.05 15.76
C PRO A 74 -13.63 -1.09 15.55
N LYS A 75 -12.86 -0.48 16.48
CA LYS A 75 -11.39 -0.50 16.46
C LYS A 75 -10.81 -1.90 16.23
N ALA A 76 -11.29 -2.90 16.97
CA ALA A 76 -10.85 -4.29 16.84
C ALA A 76 -11.06 -4.90 15.43
N ARG A 77 -12.09 -4.44 14.71
CA ARG A 77 -12.32 -4.86 13.32
C ARG A 77 -11.27 -4.23 12.40
N ILE A 78 -11.01 -2.94 12.56
CA ILE A 78 -9.98 -2.22 11.78
C ILE A 78 -8.60 -2.83 12.05
N GLU A 79 -8.25 -3.14 13.30
CA GLU A 79 -6.99 -3.79 13.68
C GLU A 79 -6.84 -5.20 13.08
N THR A 80 -7.95 -5.94 12.96
CA THR A 80 -7.94 -7.24 12.30
C THR A 80 -7.70 -7.07 10.81
N TRP A 81 -8.40 -6.14 10.17
CA TRP A 81 -8.30 -5.85 8.75
C TRP A 81 -6.95 -5.26 8.34
N ALA A 82 -6.31 -4.45 9.21
CA ALA A 82 -4.98 -3.88 9.00
C ALA A 82 -3.86 -4.92 8.91
N LYS A 83 -4.16 -6.20 9.14
CA LYS A 83 -3.24 -7.34 8.96
C LYS A 83 -3.51 -8.10 7.66
N ASP A 84 -4.09 -7.42 6.67
CA ASP A 84 -4.54 -8.01 5.42
C ASP A 84 -5.51 -9.19 5.61
N ALA A 85 -6.62 -8.94 6.32
CA ALA A 85 -7.58 -9.99 6.62
C ALA A 85 -8.29 -10.50 5.37
N GLN A 86 -8.55 -11.81 5.33
CA GLN A 86 -9.37 -12.44 4.31
C GLN A 86 -10.87 -12.17 4.56
N VAL A 87 -11.47 -11.32 3.75
CA VAL A 87 -12.88 -10.88 3.84
C VAL A 87 -13.74 -11.48 2.74
N LEU A 88 -15.05 -11.55 2.96
CA LEU A 88 -15.99 -12.00 1.93
C LEU A 88 -16.21 -10.85 0.92
N LEU A 89 -15.79 -11.06 -0.33
CA LEU A 89 -15.93 -10.11 -1.42
C LEU A 89 -17.30 -10.24 -2.11
N GLU A 90 -17.64 -9.27 -2.97
CA GLU A 90 -18.89 -9.28 -3.74
C GLU A 90 -19.02 -10.52 -4.66
N SER A 91 -17.89 -11.04 -5.12
CA SER A 91 -17.77 -12.31 -5.85
C SER A 91 -18.21 -13.54 -5.02
N LYS A 92 -18.52 -13.35 -3.72
CA LYS A 92 -18.82 -14.36 -2.71
C LYS A 92 -17.64 -15.28 -2.39
N GLN A 93 -16.43 -14.89 -2.78
CA GLN A 93 -15.20 -15.56 -2.42
C GLN A 93 -14.49 -14.80 -1.29
N LYS A 94 -13.63 -15.50 -0.55
CA LYS A 94 -12.71 -14.82 0.37
C LYS A 94 -11.53 -14.26 -0.42
N GLY A 95 -11.12 -13.05 -0.09
CA GLY A 95 -9.90 -12.44 -0.62
C GLY A 95 -9.31 -11.43 0.34
N SER A 96 -8.11 -10.95 0.01
CA SER A 96 -7.44 -9.88 0.74
C SER A 96 -8.31 -8.63 0.77
N ILE A 97 -8.35 -7.96 1.93
CA ILE A 97 -9.00 -6.65 2.04
C ILE A 97 -8.13 -5.56 1.41
N PHE A 98 -6.80 -5.72 1.36
CA PHE A 98 -5.91 -4.78 0.69
C PHE A 98 -6.15 -4.82 -0.83
N ASP A 99 -6.11 -6.01 -1.44
CA ASP A 99 -6.42 -6.18 -2.87
C ASP A 99 -7.81 -5.65 -3.22
N ALA A 100 -8.78 -5.80 -2.31
CA ALA A 100 -10.16 -5.36 -2.53
C ALA A 100 -10.34 -3.84 -2.44
N LEU A 101 -9.38 -3.11 -1.87
CA LEU A 101 -9.44 -1.65 -1.69
C LEU A 101 -8.37 -0.91 -2.51
N GLU A 102 -7.44 -1.63 -3.14
CA GLU A 102 -6.48 -1.08 -4.09
C GLU A 102 -7.22 -0.35 -5.23
N ASP A 103 -6.70 0.82 -5.61
CA ASP A 103 -7.26 1.69 -6.65
C ASP A 103 -8.73 2.13 -6.43
N MET A 104 -9.23 2.05 -5.19
CA MET A 104 -10.52 2.61 -4.79
C MET A 104 -10.33 3.98 -4.14
N ASP A 105 -10.94 5.02 -4.74
CA ASP A 105 -10.96 6.40 -4.23
C ASP A 105 -11.98 6.62 -3.09
#